data_AF-A0A803N410-F1
#
_entry.id   AF-A0A803N410-F1
#
_cell.length_a   1.000
_cell.length_b   1.000
_cell.length_c   1.000
_cell.angle_alpha   90.00
_cell.angle_beta   90.00
_cell.angle_gamma   90.00
#
_symmetry.space_group_name_H-M   'P 1'
#
loop_
_entity.id
_entity.type
_entity.pdbx_description
1 polymer ?
#
loop_
_entity_poly.entity_id
_entity_poly.type
_entity_poly.pdbx_seq_one_letter_code
_entity_poly.pdbx_strand_id
1 'polypeptide(L)'
;METMIDEGQLWRLGFWWKDINVTVNTYSIHHVVVDVCDHNNNPIWRAVGVYGWPEQENKHLTWAMLRRIKAGSSRPCVMFGDFNEIVSHEEEEGGVPRSESLMDAFRGAIDDCGLKDLGYKCSIFTWKRECSKVVDNAWVSIVGKDAASRIALCGEHFSLWAAKQFGDIKKKIRGTKEALKEIQGRLPDATMFEQCEALSTKLDELHRIEEFSFDPELRVSELIDLHCGEWNEDVLRQLFPNEICKLILQLPLSNNLPRDTQYWWPTSNGEFSVKSAYWLGKLGATHVLNEDERKVWSVV
;
A
#
# COMPACT_ATOMS: atom_id res chain seq x y z
N MET A 1 -0.14 -14.59 13.04
CA MET A 1 -1.35 -15.44 13.12
C MET A 1 -2.26 -14.95 12.02
N GLU A 2 -2.77 -15.85 11.18
CA GLU A 2 -3.51 -15.52 9.97
C GLU A 2 -5.00 -15.78 10.23
N THR A 3 -5.88 -14.84 9.88
CA THR A 3 -7.32 -15.06 9.89
C THR A 3 -7.82 -14.84 8.47
N MET A 4 -7.99 -15.94 7.75
CA MET A 4 -8.57 -15.97 6.41
C MET A 4 -9.99 -16.51 6.53
N ILE A 5 -10.97 -15.75 6.07
CA ILE A 5 -12.36 -16.20 6.00
C ILE A 5 -12.57 -16.78 4.59
N ASP A 6 -12.90 -18.06 4.50
CA ASP A 6 -13.11 -18.79 3.24
C ASP A 6 -14.57 -19.18 3.08
N GLU A 7 -15.34 -18.37 2.34
CA GLU A 7 -16.63 -18.79 1.77
C GLU A 7 -16.79 -18.21 0.35
N GLY A 8 -16.10 -18.80 -0.62
CA GLY A 8 -16.57 -18.89 -2.03
C GLY A 8 -16.82 -17.62 -2.87
N GLN A 9 -16.53 -16.39 -2.44
CA GLN A 9 -16.68 -15.16 -3.24
C GLN A 9 -15.35 -14.51 -3.64
N LEU A 10 -15.38 -13.78 -4.78
CA LEU A 10 -14.23 -13.18 -5.50
C LEU A 10 -13.44 -12.11 -4.70
N TRP A 11 -13.93 -11.65 -3.55
CA TRP A 11 -13.27 -10.62 -2.75
C TRP A 11 -13.18 -11.05 -1.29
N ARG A 12 -12.03 -10.82 -0.66
CA ARG A 12 -11.77 -11.16 0.75
C ARG A 12 -11.09 -10.02 1.47
N LEU A 13 -11.51 -9.80 2.72
CA LEU A 13 -10.77 -8.97 3.67
C LEU A 13 -9.76 -9.85 4.41
N GLY A 14 -8.47 -9.57 4.22
CA GLY A 14 -7.39 -10.18 4.98
C GLY A 14 -6.73 -9.15 5.87
N PHE A 15 -6.33 -9.56 7.07
CA PHE A 15 -5.67 -8.68 8.04
C PHE A 15 -4.40 -9.33 8.57
N TRP A 16 -3.27 -8.65 8.40
CA TRP A 16 -1.94 -9.13 8.78
C TRP A 16 -1.23 -8.10 9.63
N TRP A 17 -0.52 -8.57 10.65
CA TRP A 17 0.29 -7.76 11.54
C TRP A 17 1.59 -8.50 11.87
N LYS A 18 2.63 -7.73 12.16
CA LYS A 18 3.96 -8.22 12.51
C LYS A 18 4.43 -7.48 13.75
N ASP A 19 4.95 -8.21 14.73
CA ASP A 19 5.52 -7.65 15.96
C ASP A 19 4.56 -6.77 16.79
N ILE A 20 3.24 -6.98 16.63
CA ILE A 20 2.20 -6.34 17.43
C ILE A 20 1.43 -7.42 18.19
N ASN A 21 1.23 -7.18 19.50
CA ASN A 21 0.37 -8.03 20.32
C ASN A 21 -1.09 -7.70 20.05
N VAL A 22 -1.89 -8.67 19.61
CA VAL A 22 -3.29 -8.42 19.28
C VAL A 22 -4.18 -9.58 19.68
N THR A 23 -5.46 -9.28 19.90
CA THR A 23 -6.54 -10.24 20.11
C THR A 23 -7.61 -10.01 19.05
N VAL A 24 -7.92 -11.04 18.26
CA VAL A 24 -9.04 -11.01 17.30
C VAL A 24 -10.35 -11.10 18.08
N ASN A 25 -11.26 -10.15 17.85
CA ASN A 25 -12.51 -10.05 18.62
C ASN A 25 -13.69 -10.65 17.84
N THR A 26 -14.05 -10.02 16.71
CA THR A 26 -15.10 -10.53 15.82
C THR A 26 -14.68 -10.34 14.38
N TYR A 27 -15.21 -11.17 13.49
CA TYR A 27 -14.97 -11.05 12.07
C TYR A 27 -16.18 -11.53 11.26
N SER A 28 -16.30 -11.05 10.03
CA SER A 28 -17.26 -11.46 9.02
C SER A 28 -16.68 -11.14 7.64
N ILE A 29 -17.41 -11.44 6.58
CA ILE A 29 -17.05 -11.00 5.22
C ILE A 29 -17.00 -9.46 5.08
N HIS A 30 -17.65 -8.71 5.97
CA HIS A 30 -17.72 -7.24 5.92
C HIS A 30 -16.84 -6.55 6.96
N HIS A 31 -16.28 -7.28 7.93
CA HIS A 31 -15.43 -6.66 8.94
C HIS A 31 -14.43 -7.62 9.59
N VAL A 32 -13.32 -7.08 10.08
CA VAL A 32 -12.43 -7.76 11.01
C VAL A 32 -12.10 -6.78 12.13
N VAL A 33 -12.44 -7.13 13.37
CA VAL A 33 -12.17 -6.34 14.57
C VAL A 33 -11.04 -6.97 15.35
N VAL A 34 -9.96 -6.22 15.54
CA VAL A 34 -8.78 -6.63 16.29
C VAL A 34 -8.48 -5.61 17.38
N ASP A 35 -8.34 -6.09 18.61
CA ASP A 35 -7.89 -5.29 19.73
C ASP A 35 -6.35 -5.39 19.82
N VAL A 36 -5.67 -4.24 19.77
CA VAL A 36 -4.21 -4.13 19.93
C VAL A 36 -3.89 -3.96 21.40
N CYS A 37 -3.01 -4.82 21.91
CA CYS A 37 -2.75 -4.97 23.33
C CYS A 37 -1.35 -4.46 23.75
N ASP A 38 -1.22 -4.12 25.03
CA ASP A 38 0.08 -3.85 25.66
C ASP A 38 0.89 -5.15 25.88
N HIS A 39 2.05 -5.02 26.51
CA HIS A 39 2.91 -6.16 26.85
C HIS A 39 2.28 -7.12 27.89
N ASN A 40 1.21 -6.71 28.57
CA ASN A 40 0.46 -7.50 29.55
C ASN A 40 -0.82 -8.09 28.96
N ASN A 41 -1.02 -8.02 27.64
CA ASN A 41 -2.25 -8.43 26.94
C ASN A 41 -3.49 -7.59 27.26
N ASN A 42 -3.34 -6.37 27.79
CA ASN A 42 -4.46 -5.46 27.98
C ASN A 42 -4.78 -4.72 26.68
N PRO A 43 -6.03 -4.74 26.18
CA PRO A 43 -6.43 -3.99 25.00
C PRO A 43 -6.31 -2.47 25.16
N ILE A 44 -5.46 -1.83 24.34
CA ILE A 44 -5.19 -0.38 24.36
C ILE A 44 -6.10 0.34 23.35
N TRP A 45 -6.14 -0.14 22.11
CA TRP A 45 -6.92 0.46 21.02
C TRP A 45 -7.37 -0.62 20.03
N ARG A 46 -8.28 -0.26 19.13
CA ARG A 46 -8.95 -1.20 18.22
C ARG A 46 -8.68 -0.87 16.77
N ALA A 47 -8.23 -1.85 16.01
CA ALA A 47 -8.18 -1.83 14.55
C ALA A 47 -9.45 -2.50 13.99
N VAL A 48 -10.12 -1.84 13.04
CA VAL A 48 -11.30 -2.37 12.36
C VAL A 48 -11.05 -2.33 10.85
N GLY A 49 -10.81 -3.50 10.27
CA GLY A 49 -10.89 -3.67 8.82
C GLY A 49 -12.35 -3.69 8.38
N VAL A 50 -12.71 -2.91 7.37
CA VAL A 50 -14.07 -2.79 6.84
C VAL A 50 -14.08 -3.18 5.36
N TYR A 51 -15.09 -3.97 4.98
CA TYR A 51 -15.45 -4.22 3.60
C TYR A 51 -16.95 -3.94 3.45
N GLY A 52 -17.29 -2.69 3.12
CA GLY A 52 -18.67 -2.20 3.02
C GLY A 52 -19.43 -2.87 1.88
N TRP A 53 -20.76 -2.97 2.02
CA TRP A 53 -21.62 -3.51 0.97
C TRP A 53 -21.47 -2.69 -0.32
N PRO A 54 -21.22 -3.32 -1.48
CA PRO A 54 -21.06 -2.59 -2.73
C PRO A 54 -22.40 -2.13 -3.33
N GLU A 55 -23.51 -2.84 -3.06
CA GLU A 55 -24.82 -2.48 -3.59
C GLU A 55 -25.42 -1.26 -2.88
N GLN A 56 -25.97 -0.35 -3.67
CA GLN A 56 -26.56 0.91 -3.20
C GLN A 56 -27.66 0.69 -2.15
N GLU A 57 -28.55 -0.27 -2.41
CA GLU A 57 -29.64 -0.63 -1.49
C GLU A 57 -29.16 -1.15 -0.14
N ASN A 58 -27.94 -1.69 -0.06
CA ASN A 58 -27.37 -2.30 1.13
C ASN A 58 -26.43 -1.38 1.92
N LYS A 59 -26.18 -0.14 1.46
CA LYS A 59 -25.28 0.80 2.14
C LYS A 59 -25.64 1.08 3.60
N HIS A 60 -26.91 1.07 3.91
CA HIS A 60 -27.41 1.21 5.27
C HIS A 60 -26.89 0.12 6.23
N LEU A 61 -26.58 -1.07 5.72
CA LEU A 61 -25.97 -2.15 6.50
C LEU A 61 -24.53 -1.82 6.88
N THR A 62 -23.76 -1.17 6.00
CA THR A 62 -22.41 -0.65 6.30
C THR A 62 -22.49 0.34 7.46
N TRP A 63 -23.37 1.34 7.38
CA TRP A 63 -23.49 2.37 8.42
C TRP A 63 -23.93 1.78 9.77
N ALA A 64 -24.91 0.87 9.75
CA ALA A 64 -25.36 0.18 10.95
C ALA A 64 -24.26 -0.68 11.57
N MET A 65 -23.43 -1.33 10.74
CA MET A 65 -22.28 -2.11 11.20
C MET A 65 -21.24 -1.22 11.89
N LEU A 66 -20.86 -0.09 11.29
CA LEU A 66 -19.90 0.86 11.88
C LEU A 66 -20.38 1.33 13.27
N ARG A 67 -21.64 1.76 13.36
CA ARG A 67 -22.26 2.18 14.62
C ARG A 67 -22.27 1.08 15.66
N ARG A 68 -22.61 -0.17 15.30
CA ARG A 68 -22.59 -1.31 16.22
C ARG A 68 -21.18 -1.59 16.75
N ILE A 69 -20.18 -1.61 15.86
CA ILE A 69 -18.78 -1.84 16.24
C ILE A 69 -18.30 -0.76 17.21
N LYS A 70 -18.64 0.51 16.93
CA LYS A 70 -18.27 1.64 17.78
C LYS A 70 -19.02 1.64 19.12
N ALA A 71 -20.33 1.35 19.13
CA ALA A 71 -21.12 1.27 20.35
C ALA A 71 -20.67 0.11 21.26
N GLY A 72 -20.16 -0.98 20.68
CA GLY A 72 -19.62 -2.12 21.42
C GLY A 72 -18.28 -1.87 22.12
N SER A 73 -17.67 -0.68 22.00
CA SER A 73 -16.42 -0.36 22.71
C SER A 73 -16.17 1.14 22.85
N SER A 74 -15.83 1.56 24.07
CA SER A 74 -15.36 2.92 24.36
C SER A 74 -13.89 3.15 24.00
N ARG A 75 -13.15 2.10 23.57
CA ARG A 75 -11.73 2.21 23.24
C ARG A 75 -11.49 3.12 22.02
N PRO A 76 -10.32 3.80 21.95
CA PRO A 76 -9.87 4.43 20.72
C PRO A 76 -9.88 3.41 19.58
N CYS A 77 -10.37 3.80 18.40
CA CYS A 77 -10.42 2.91 17.25
C CYS A 77 -9.93 3.60 15.98
N VAL A 78 -9.33 2.79 15.11
CA VAL A 78 -9.00 3.13 13.74
C VAL A 78 -9.78 2.18 12.84
N MET A 79 -10.52 2.75 11.89
CA MET A 79 -11.26 1.99 10.88
C MET A 79 -10.63 2.23 9.51
N PHE A 80 -10.39 1.17 8.75
CA PHE A 80 -9.74 1.23 7.44
C PHE A 80 -10.26 0.09 6.55
N GLY A 81 -10.02 0.18 5.25
CA GLY A 81 -10.44 -0.82 4.28
C GLY A 81 -11.27 -0.19 3.16
N ASP A 82 -12.09 -1.00 2.52
CA ASP A 82 -12.94 -0.56 1.42
C ASP A 82 -14.36 -0.33 1.92
N PHE A 83 -14.75 0.93 2.07
CA PHE A 83 -16.11 1.29 2.50
C PHE A 83 -17.14 1.20 1.35
N ASN A 84 -16.64 1.05 0.10
CA ASN A 84 -17.39 1.12 -1.15
C ASN A 84 -18.20 2.42 -1.33
N GLU A 85 -17.94 3.47 -0.55
CA GLU A 85 -18.67 4.74 -0.58
C GLU A 85 -17.68 5.90 -0.41
N ILE A 86 -18.02 7.04 -0.99
CA ILE A 86 -17.22 8.27 -0.94
C ILE A 86 -17.88 9.30 -0.03
N VAL A 87 -17.09 10.21 0.54
CA VAL A 87 -17.60 11.32 1.38
C VAL A 87 -17.73 12.63 0.62
N SER A 88 -17.24 12.71 -0.62
CA SER A 88 -17.32 13.90 -1.46
C SER A 88 -17.20 13.53 -2.94
N HIS A 89 -17.82 14.32 -3.81
CA HIS A 89 -17.61 14.23 -5.27
C HIS A 89 -16.16 14.51 -5.69
N GLU A 90 -15.35 15.11 -4.83
CA GLU A 90 -13.90 15.28 -5.08
C GLU A 90 -13.12 13.96 -5.04
N GLU A 91 -13.71 12.89 -4.51
CA GLU A 91 -13.12 11.54 -4.43
C GLU A 91 -13.49 10.65 -5.63
N GLU A 92 -14.22 11.19 -6.60
CA GLU A 92 -14.56 10.49 -7.84
C GLU A 92 -14.17 11.29 -9.09
N GLU A 93 -13.74 10.59 -10.13
CA GLU A 93 -13.49 11.16 -11.45
C GLU A 93 -14.20 10.31 -12.52
N GLY A 94 -15.18 10.92 -13.18
CA GLY A 94 -16.03 10.26 -14.16
C GLY A 94 -17.04 9.27 -13.56
N GLY A 95 -17.79 8.57 -14.42
CA GLY A 95 -18.84 7.65 -13.99
C GLY A 95 -20.20 8.34 -13.73
N VAL A 96 -21.15 7.57 -13.21
CA VAL A 96 -22.45 8.12 -12.76
C VAL A 96 -22.22 8.76 -11.40
N PRO A 97 -22.55 10.06 -11.22
CA PRO A 97 -22.38 10.74 -9.94
C PRO A 97 -23.02 9.95 -8.80
N ARG A 98 -22.29 9.80 -7.70
CA ARG A 98 -22.84 9.16 -6.50
C ARG A 98 -23.98 9.98 -5.91
N SER A 99 -24.90 9.30 -5.24
CA SER A 99 -26.07 9.97 -4.69
C SER A 99 -25.68 10.78 -3.45
N GLU A 100 -25.95 12.09 -3.45
CA GLU A 100 -25.66 12.98 -2.31
C GLU A 100 -26.29 12.47 -1.01
N SER A 101 -27.50 11.90 -1.07
CA SER A 101 -28.17 11.38 0.12
C SER A 101 -27.44 10.18 0.75
N LEU A 102 -26.70 9.39 -0.03
CA LEU A 102 -25.88 8.30 0.49
C LEU A 102 -24.57 8.82 1.07
N MET A 103 -23.95 9.80 0.43
CA MET A 103 -22.77 10.47 0.96
C MET A 103 -23.09 11.16 2.29
N ASP A 104 -24.21 11.88 2.37
CA ASP A 104 -24.70 12.50 3.61
C ASP A 104 -24.97 11.47 4.71
N ALA A 105 -25.60 10.34 4.36
CA ALA A 105 -25.83 9.27 5.31
C ALA A 105 -24.52 8.60 5.78
N PHE A 106 -23.50 8.54 4.91
CA PHE A 106 -22.17 8.05 5.28
C PHE A 106 -21.43 9.04 6.19
N ARG A 107 -21.44 10.34 5.87
CA ARG A 107 -20.93 11.42 6.75
C ARG A 107 -21.61 11.37 8.11
N GLY A 108 -22.93 11.20 8.15
CA GLY A 108 -23.68 11.03 9.41
C GLY A 108 -23.24 9.79 10.20
N ALA A 109 -22.92 8.68 9.52
CA ALA A 109 -22.39 7.48 10.20
C ALA A 109 -20.98 7.71 10.78
N ILE A 110 -20.13 8.47 10.09
CA ILE A 110 -18.81 8.89 10.57
C ILE A 110 -18.96 9.76 11.82
N ASP A 111 -19.84 10.76 11.77
CA ASP A 111 -20.14 11.67 12.88
C ASP A 111 -20.70 10.93 14.09
N ASP A 112 -21.69 10.04 13.89
CA ASP A 112 -22.27 9.20 14.95
C ASP A 112 -21.22 8.32 15.64
N CYS A 113 -20.19 7.91 14.90
CA CYS A 113 -19.09 7.12 15.44
C CYS A 113 -17.99 7.98 16.09
N GLY A 114 -18.07 9.30 15.97
CA GLY A 114 -17.01 10.24 16.39
C GLY A 114 -15.70 10.03 15.64
N LEU A 115 -15.78 9.50 14.42
CA LEU A 115 -14.62 9.23 13.58
C LEU A 115 -14.18 10.51 12.89
N LYS A 116 -12.89 10.59 12.60
CA LYS A 116 -12.32 11.66 11.79
C LYS A 116 -11.51 11.02 10.69
N ASP A 117 -11.65 11.55 9.48
CA ASP A 117 -10.76 11.20 8.39
C ASP A 117 -9.33 11.63 8.75
N LEU A 118 -8.39 10.71 8.61
CA LEU A 118 -6.97 10.94 8.85
C LEU A 118 -6.30 11.61 7.64
N GLY A 119 -7.02 11.72 6.52
CA GLY A 119 -6.53 12.17 5.24
C GLY A 119 -5.63 11.13 4.57
N TYR A 120 -5.14 11.48 3.39
CA TYR A 120 -4.21 10.66 2.62
C TYR A 120 -2.99 11.48 2.21
N LYS A 121 -1.91 10.77 1.86
CA LYS A 121 -0.77 11.33 1.14
C LYS A 121 -0.63 10.53 -0.16
N CYS A 122 -0.36 11.22 -1.27
CA CYS A 122 -0.35 10.71 -2.66
C CYS A 122 -1.73 10.75 -3.35
N SER A 123 -1.99 9.87 -4.32
CA SER A 123 -3.18 9.88 -5.19
C SER A 123 -4.49 9.92 -4.40
N ILE A 124 -5.37 10.84 -4.78
CA ILE A 124 -6.71 11.02 -4.21
C ILE A 124 -7.64 9.82 -4.52
N PHE A 125 -7.28 9.01 -5.51
CA PHE A 125 -8.02 7.82 -5.92
C PHE A 125 -7.32 6.55 -5.43
N THR A 126 -8.09 5.69 -4.75
CA THR A 126 -7.64 4.41 -4.20
C THR A 126 -7.98 3.21 -5.10
N TRP A 127 -8.76 3.41 -6.17
CA TRP A 127 -9.21 2.34 -7.05
C TRP A 127 -9.40 2.81 -8.50
N LYS A 128 -9.09 1.92 -9.45
CA LYS A 128 -9.31 2.12 -10.90
C LYS A 128 -9.87 0.83 -11.50
N ARG A 129 -10.93 0.91 -12.32
CA ARG A 129 -11.65 -0.27 -12.90
C ARG A 129 -10.71 -1.25 -13.58
N GLU A 130 -9.68 -0.75 -14.21
CA GLU A 130 -8.67 -1.51 -14.94
C GLU A 130 -7.83 -2.40 -14.03
N CYS A 131 -7.64 -2.02 -12.75
CA CYS A 131 -6.92 -2.82 -11.76
C CYS A 131 -7.68 -4.11 -11.40
N SER A 132 -9.03 -4.06 -11.34
CA SER A 132 -9.85 -5.25 -11.08
C SER A 132 -9.58 -6.34 -12.11
N LYS A 133 -9.52 -5.98 -13.40
CA LYS A 133 -9.25 -6.93 -14.48
C LYS A 133 -7.87 -7.59 -14.36
N VAL A 134 -6.88 -6.87 -13.84
CA VAL A 134 -5.53 -7.41 -13.62
C VAL A 134 -5.55 -8.47 -12.53
N VAL A 135 -6.22 -8.18 -11.41
CA VAL A 135 -6.41 -9.12 -10.30
C VAL A 135 -7.26 -10.31 -10.73
N ASP A 136 -8.42 -10.09 -11.36
CA ASP A 136 -9.31 -11.16 -11.80
C ASP A 136 -8.59 -12.14 -12.74
N ASN A 137 -7.86 -11.59 -13.73
CA ASN A 137 -7.10 -12.42 -14.65
C ASN A 137 -5.97 -13.19 -13.95
N ALA A 138 -5.28 -12.61 -12.98
CA ALA A 138 -4.21 -13.29 -12.24
C ALA A 138 -4.76 -14.33 -11.22
N TRP A 139 -5.85 -13.99 -10.55
CA TRP A 139 -6.41 -14.77 -9.45
C TRP A 139 -7.16 -16.02 -9.96
N VAL A 140 -7.85 -15.90 -11.09
CA VAL A 140 -8.63 -17.00 -11.72
C VAL A 140 -7.74 -17.92 -12.58
N SER A 141 -6.61 -17.42 -13.10
CA SER A 141 -5.76 -18.20 -14.00
C SER A 141 -4.95 -19.31 -13.32
N ILE A 142 -4.96 -19.39 -11.97
CA ILE A 142 -4.31 -20.48 -11.24
C ILE A 142 -5.26 -21.13 -10.20
N VAL A 143 -5.95 -22.17 -10.63
CA VAL A 143 -6.69 -23.08 -9.75
C VAL A 143 -5.72 -24.03 -9.05
N GLY A 144 -5.83 -24.19 -7.72
CA GLY A 144 -5.08 -25.19 -6.94
C GLY A 144 -3.75 -24.73 -6.32
N LYS A 145 -3.34 -23.47 -6.46
CA LYS A 145 -2.20 -22.89 -5.71
C LYS A 145 -2.64 -22.17 -4.44
N ASP A 146 -1.73 -22.08 -3.49
CA ASP A 146 -1.91 -21.37 -2.22
C ASP A 146 -2.02 -19.84 -2.42
N ALA A 147 -2.49 -19.14 -1.39
CA ALA A 147 -2.73 -17.69 -1.46
C ALA A 147 -1.46 -16.87 -1.73
N ALA A 148 -0.30 -17.26 -1.21
CA ALA A 148 0.94 -16.51 -1.39
C ALA A 148 1.40 -16.57 -2.86
N SER A 149 1.29 -17.74 -3.49
CA SER A 149 1.55 -17.91 -4.93
C SER A 149 0.62 -17.05 -5.80
N ARG A 150 -0.66 -16.91 -5.44
CA ARG A 150 -1.63 -16.07 -6.17
C ARG A 150 -1.36 -14.58 -6.03
N ILE A 151 -0.98 -14.15 -4.82
CA ILE A 151 -0.59 -12.76 -4.54
C ILE A 151 0.68 -12.39 -5.33
N ALA A 152 1.68 -13.27 -5.36
CA ALA A 152 2.90 -13.04 -6.13
C ALA A 152 2.62 -12.83 -7.63
N LEU A 153 1.75 -13.68 -8.22
CA LEU A 153 1.35 -13.51 -9.63
C LEU A 153 0.58 -12.21 -9.86
N CYS A 154 -0.31 -11.82 -8.94
CA CYS A 154 -0.97 -10.52 -9.02
C CYS A 154 0.06 -9.39 -9.04
N GLY A 155 1.10 -9.48 -8.22
CA GLY A 155 2.23 -8.55 -8.21
C GLY A 155 2.90 -8.44 -9.59
N GLU A 156 3.25 -9.56 -10.23
CA GLU A 156 3.84 -9.57 -11.57
C GLU A 156 2.92 -8.93 -12.63
N HIS A 157 1.63 -9.29 -12.61
CA HIS A 157 0.64 -8.75 -13.52
C HIS A 157 0.42 -7.24 -13.31
N PHE A 158 0.43 -6.77 -12.06
CA PHE A 158 0.37 -5.35 -11.73
C PHE A 158 1.61 -4.61 -12.20
N SER A 159 2.81 -5.18 -12.04
CA SER A 159 4.05 -4.59 -12.56
C SER A 159 4.01 -4.43 -14.08
N LEU A 160 3.53 -5.44 -14.81
CA LEU A 160 3.35 -5.36 -16.26
C LEU A 160 2.30 -4.32 -16.68
N TRP A 161 1.17 -4.28 -15.97
CA TRP A 161 0.13 -3.28 -16.20
C TRP A 161 0.64 -1.87 -15.92
N ALA A 162 1.35 -1.65 -14.81
CA ALA A 162 1.94 -0.38 -14.45
C ALA A 162 2.98 0.07 -15.48
N ALA A 163 3.85 -0.85 -15.95
CA ALA A 163 4.80 -0.58 -17.03
C ALA A 163 4.10 -0.20 -18.35
N LYS A 164 2.91 -0.74 -18.63
CA LYS A 164 2.12 -0.38 -19.81
C LYS A 164 1.41 0.97 -19.64
N GLN A 165 0.79 1.21 -18.49
CA GLN A 165 0.00 2.41 -18.23
C GLN A 165 0.88 3.63 -18.00
N PHE A 166 1.83 3.50 -17.08
CA PHE A 166 2.70 4.59 -16.65
C PHE A 166 3.96 4.60 -17.51
N GLY A 167 4.60 3.44 -17.74
CA GLY A 167 5.72 3.28 -18.68
C GLY A 167 6.81 4.33 -18.51
N ASP A 168 7.61 4.56 -19.56
CA ASP A 168 8.62 5.63 -19.54
C ASP A 168 7.93 7.00 -19.59
N ILE A 169 7.48 7.45 -18.42
CA ILE A 169 6.82 8.73 -18.18
C ILE A 169 7.70 9.89 -18.69
N LYS A 170 9.03 9.77 -18.54
CA LYS A 170 10.03 10.73 -19.04
C LYS A 170 9.98 10.83 -20.57
N LYS A 171 9.87 9.70 -21.27
CA LYS A 171 9.69 9.68 -22.72
C LYS A 171 8.36 10.30 -23.15
N LYS A 172 7.26 10.05 -22.43
CA LYS A 172 5.96 10.68 -22.70
C LYS A 172 5.99 12.20 -22.49
N ILE A 173 6.64 12.66 -21.42
CA ILE A 173 6.86 14.08 -21.14
C ILE A 173 7.66 14.74 -22.27
N ARG A 174 8.79 14.14 -22.67
CA ARG A 174 9.61 14.64 -23.78
C ARG A 174 8.80 14.72 -25.08
N GLY A 175 8.08 13.67 -25.45
CA GLY A 175 7.26 13.68 -26.67
C GLY A 175 6.13 14.72 -26.62
N THR A 176 5.51 14.92 -25.46
CA THR A 176 4.47 15.95 -25.28
C THR A 176 5.04 17.36 -25.37
N LYS A 177 6.23 17.61 -24.80
CA LYS A 177 6.97 18.88 -24.94
C LYS A 177 7.37 19.16 -26.39
N GLU A 178 7.83 18.14 -27.12
CA GLU A 178 8.18 18.25 -28.53
C GLU A 178 6.96 18.59 -29.39
N ALA A 179 5.84 17.90 -29.18
CA ALA A 179 4.58 18.18 -29.87
C ALA A 179 4.05 19.59 -29.57
N LEU A 180 4.14 20.04 -28.32
CA LEU A 180 3.74 21.39 -27.93
C LEU A 180 4.59 22.44 -28.66
N LYS A 181 5.91 22.22 -28.73
CA LYS A 181 6.84 23.11 -29.44
C LYS A 181 6.59 23.16 -30.94
N GLU A 182 6.21 22.04 -31.56
CA GLU A 182 5.86 21.98 -32.99
C GLU A 182 4.61 22.82 -33.29
N ILE A 183 3.57 22.69 -32.46
CA ILE A 183 2.30 23.41 -32.64
C ILE A 183 2.47 24.90 -32.39
N GLN A 184 3.27 25.29 -31.39
CA GLN A 184 3.62 26.68 -31.13
C GLN A 184 4.43 27.34 -32.26
N GLY A 185 5.05 26.54 -33.15
CA GLY A 185 5.75 27.03 -34.33
C GLY A 185 4.85 27.30 -35.53
N ARG A 186 3.55 26.98 -35.46
CA ARG A 186 2.57 27.20 -36.54
C ARG A 186 1.98 28.61 -36.46
N LEU A 187 1.26 29.03 -37.51
CA LEU A 187 0.54 30.31 -37.51
C LEU A 187 -0.56 30.28 -36.42
N PRO A 188 -0.73 31.36 -35.64
CA PRO A 188 -1.75 31.40 -34.59
C PRO A 188 -3.16 31.30 -35.18
N ASP A 189 -3.89 30.25 -34.81
CA ASP A 189 -5.31 30.08 -35.07
C ASP A 189 -6.02 29.44 -33.87
N ALA A 190 -7.35 29.41 -33.88
CA ALA A 190 -8.14 28.88 -32.76
C ALA A 190 -7.82 27.39 -32.47
N THR A 191 -7.52 26.61 -33.50
CA THR A 191 -7.19 25.18 -33.39
C THR A 191 -5.85 24.99 -32.68
N MET A 192 -4.87 25.85 -32.99
CA MET A 192 -3.56 25.86 -32.39
C MET A 192 -3.66 26.16 -30.88
N PHE A 193 -4.49 27.14 -30.49
CA PHE A 193 -4.72 27.45 -29.07
C PHE A 193 -5.35 26.28 -28.30
N GLU A 194 -6.41 25.66 -28.82
CA GLU A 194 -7.04 24.47 -28.19
C GLU A 194 -6.05 23.30 -28.06
N GLN A 195 -5.25 23.05 -29.10
CA GLN A 195 -4.24 21.98 -29.06
C GLN A 195 -3.13 22.26 -28.06
N CYS A 196 -2.70 23.51 -27.92
CA CYS A 196 -1.69 23.88 -26.93
C CYS A 196 -2.24 23.79 -25.50
N GLU A 197 -3.48 24.20 -25.26
CA GLU A 197 -4.12 24.04 -23.95
C GLU A 197 -4.23 22.55 -23.59
N ALA A 198 -4.73 21.71 -24.50
CA ALA A 198 -4.85 20.28 -24.28
C ALA A 198 -3.50 19.60 -24.00
N LEU A 199 -2.44 19.98 -24.74
CA LEU A 199 -1.10 19.45 -24.53
C LEU A 199 -0.46 19.97 -23.24
N SER A 200 -0.73 21.22 -22.85
CA SER A 200 -0.26 21.80 -21.58
C SER A 200 -0.89 21.06 -20.39
N THR A 201 -2.21 20.88 -20.41
CA THR A 201 -2.93 20.12 -19.37
C THR A 201 -2.41 18.69 -19.26
N LYS A 202 -2.21 18.01 -20.40
CA LYS A 202 -1.62 16.67 -20.44
C LYS A 202 -0.19 16.65 -19.90
N LEU A 203 0.60 17.68 -20.15
CA LEU A 203 1.97 17.78 -19.66
C LEU A 203 2.00 17.96 -18.14
N ASP A 204 1.09 18.77 -17.58
CA ASP A 204 0.93 18.95 -16.14
C ASP A 204 0.53 17.64 -15.45
N GLU A 205 -0.40 16.87 -16.03
CA GLU A 205 -0.77 15.54 -15.54
C GLU A 205 0.42 14.57 -15.54
N LEU A 206 1.18 14.51 -16.64
CA LEU A 206 2.34 13.64 -16.75
C LEU A 206 3.44 14.02 -15.75
N HIS A 207 3.64 15.30 -15.50
CA HIS A 207 4.59 15.78 -14.49
C HIS A 207 4.14 15.43 -13.07
N ARG A 208 2.85 15.54 -12.75
CA ARG A 208 2.33 15.02 -11.48
C ARG A 208 2.62 13.52 -11.34
N ILE A 209 2.34 12.73 -12.37
CA ILE A 209 2.61 11.28 -12.33
C ILE A 209 4.12 10.98 -12.19
N GLU A 210 4.98 11.75 -12.84
CA GLU A 210 6.45 11.63 -12.69
C GLU A 210 6.91 11.95 -11.27
N GLU A 211 6.37 12.99 -10.63
CA GLU A 211 6.63 13.32 -9.22
C GLU A 211 6.24 12.19 -8.25
N PHE A 212 5.34 11.28 -8.66
CA PHE A 212 4.89 10.13 -7.86
C PHE A 212 5.41 8.78 -8.36
N SER A 213 6.28 8.76 -9.38
CA SER A 213 6.86 7.52 -9.92
C SER A 213 8.02 7.04 -9.04
N PHE A 214 7.75 6.08 -8.15
CA PHE A 214 8.75 5.41 -7.32
C PHE A 214 9.68 4.51 -8.17
N ASP A 215 10.99 4.60 -7.97
CA ASP A 215 11.95 3.63 -8.52
C ASP A 215 11.94 2.37 -7.65
N PRO A 216 11.43 1.23 -8.13
CA PRO A 216 11.30 0.01 -7.32
C PRO A 216 12.65 -0.60 -6.92
N GLU A 217 13.75 -0.21 -7.56
CA GLU A 217 15.09 -0.71 -7.25
C GLU A 217 15.86 0.22 -6.30
N LEU A 218 15.35 1.43 -6.03
CA LEU A 218 16.01 2.39 -5.14
C LEU A 218 16.05 1.86 -3.71
N ARG A 219 17.27 1.64 -3.20
CA ARG A 219 17.48 1.12 -1.84
C ARG A 219 17.65 2.24 -0.85
N VAL A 220 17.17 2.04 0.39
CA VAL A 220 17.40 3.00 1.48
C VAL A 220 18.90 3.25 1.71
N SER A 221 19.75 2.25 1.48
CA SER A 221 21.21 2.38 1.57
C SER A 221 21.81 3.36 0.55
N GLU A 222 21.15 3.58 -0.60
CA GLU A 222 21.58 4.53 -1.63
C GLU A 222 21.21 5.98 -1.26
N LEU A 223 20.33 6.14 -0.26
CA LEU A 223 19.95 7.44 0.32
C LEU A 223 20.82 7.83 1.51
N ILE A 224 21.75 6.96 1.94
CA ILE A 224 22.62 7.15 3.10
C ILE A 224 24.05 7.37 2.59
N ASP A 225 24.72 8.40 3.11
CA ASP A 225 26.17 8.53 2.95
C ASP A 225 26.84 7.51 3.89
N LEU A 226 27.32 6.43 3.30
CA LEU A 226 28.00 5.35 4.02
C LEU A 226 29.34 5.77 4.66
N HIS A 227 29.89 6.93 4.31
CA HIS A 227 31.13 7.44 4.91
C HIS A 227 30.88 8.07 6.29
N CYS A 228 29.82 8.87 6.43
CA CYS A 228 29.47 9.52 7.69
C CYS A 228 28.31 8.85 8.45
N GLY A 229 27.56 7.96 7.79
CA GLY A 229 26.39 7.30 8.36
C GLY A 229 25.18 8.20 8.53
N GLU A 230 25.14 9.30 7.77
CA GLU A 230 24.04 10.25 7.73
C GLU A 230 23.25 10.11 6.43
N TRP A 231 22.05 10.68 6.39
CA TRP A 231 21.28 10.75 5.16
C TRP A 231 22.02 11.64 4.15
N ASN A 232 22.09 11.20 2.90
CA ASN A 232 22.65 12.00 1.82
C ASN A 232 21.61 13.04 1.36
N GLU A 233 21.68 14.23 1.95
CA GLU A 233 20.70 15.30 1.71
C GLU A 233 20.64 15.74 0.24
N ASP A 234 21.77 15.75 -0.47
CA ASP A 234 21.82 16.13 -1.88
C ASP A 234 21.09 15.12 -2.77
N VAL A 235 21.29 13.81 -2.52
CA VAL A 235 20.57 12.73 -3.21
C VAL A 235 19.08 12.79 -2.87
N LEU A 236 18.73 13.04 -1.60
CA LEU A 236 17.34 13.17 -1.20
C LEU A 236 16.65 14.34 -1.92
N ARG A 237 17.28 15.51 -2.01
CA ARG A 237 16.74 16.69 -2.70
C ARG A 237 16.60 16.51 -4.21
N GLN A 238 17.39 15.61 -4.80
CA GLN A 238 17.29 15.26 -6.22
C GLN A 238 16.17 14.25 -6.50
N LEU A 239 15.85 13.39 -5.54
CA LEU A 239 14.89 12.29 -5.70
C LEU A 239 13.50 12.59 -5.13
N PHE A 240 13.41 13.49 -4.14
CA PHE A 240 12.18 13.74 -3.41
C PHE A 240 11.86 15.25 -3.33
N PRO A 241 10.56 15.63 -3.28
CA PRO A 241 10.16 16.99 -2.95
C PRO A 241 10.73 17.47 -1.61
N ASN A 242 10.91 18.78 -1.47
CA ASN A 242 11.49 19.40 -0.27
C ASN A 242 10.74 19.01 1.02
N GLU A 243 9.43 18.85 0.94
CA GLU A 243 8.55 18.45 2.03
C GLU A 243 8.85 17.03 2.51
N ILE A 244 9.15 16.12 1.58
CA ILE A 244 9.48 14.72 1.86
C ILE A 244 10.92 14.60 2.37
N CYS A 245 11.86 15.35 1.79
CA CYS A 245 13.24 15.42 2.28
C CYS A 245 13.29 15.77 3.76
N LYS A 246 12.51 16.79 4.19
CA LYS A 246 12.43 17.21 5.60
C LYS A 246 11.98 16.09 6.53
N LEU A 247 11.11 15.18 6.06
CA LEU A 247 10.63 14.05 6.85
C LEU A 247 11.68 12.94 6.93
N ILE A 248 12.33 12.62 5.81
CA ILE A 248 13.37 11.58 5.77
C ILE A 248 14.56 11.96 6.65
N LEU A 249 15.00 13.22 6.60
CA LEU A 249 16.11 13.74 7.40
C LEU A 249 15.85 13.67 8.92
N GLN A 250 14.59 13.52 9.36
CA GLN A 250 14.25 13.36 10.78
C GLN A 250 14.32 11.90 11.26
N LEU A 251 14.49 10.93 10.37
CA LEU A 251 14.57 9.51 10.72
C LEU A 251 15.98 9.19 11.28
N PRO A 252 16.08 8.56 12.47
CA PRO A 252 17.37 8.21 13.04
C PRO A 252 18.02 7.05 12.27
N LEU A 253 19.29 7.19 11.91
CA LEU A 253 20.11 6.14 11.30
C LEU A 253 20.89 5.36 12.37
N SER A 254 21.14 4.08 12.09
CA SER A 254 21.92 3.21 12.99
C SER A 254 23.41 3.48 12.83
N ASN A 255 24.09 3.87 13.92
CA ASN A 255 25.53 4.14 13.94
C ASN A 255 26.42 2.94 13.55
N ASN A 256 25.88 1.72 13.57
CA ASN A 256 26.65 0.50 13.34
C ASN A 256 26.64 0.01 11.88
N LEU A 257 25.82 0.61 10.99
CA LEU A 257 25.65 0.28 9.55
C LEU A 257 26.11 -1.15 9.17
N PRO A 258 25.53 -2.21 9.75
CA PRO A 258 25.98 -3.56 9.48
C PRO A 258 25.77 -3.89 8.00
N ARG A 259 26.71 -4.62 7.39
CA ARG A 259 26.55 -5.10 6.01
C ARG A 259 25.27 -5.94 5.92
N ASP A 260 24.47 -5.67 4.90
CA ASP A 260 23.32 -6.51 4.55
C ASP A 260 23.80 -7.95 4.40
N THR A 261 23.41 -8.81 5.35
CA THR A 261 23.80 -10.20 5.37
C THR A 261 22.53 -11.04 5.34
N GLN A 262 22.39 -11.89 4.33
CA GLN A 262 21.42 -12.97 4.37
C GLN A 262 21.95 -14.01 5.35
N TYR A 263 21.26 -14.20 6.47
CA TYR A 263 21.65 -15.18 7.47
C TYR A 263 20.45 -16.06 7.79
N TRP A 264 20.65 -17.38 7.67
CA TRP A 264 19.65 -18.41 7.93
C TRP A 264 20.30 -19.48 8.80
N TRP A 265 19.63 -19.87 9.88
CA TRP A 265 20.09 -20.94 10.78
C TRP A 265 19.65 -22.31 10.24
N PRO A 266 20.49 -23.36 10.31
CA PRO A 266 20.18 -24.67 9.75
C PRO A 266 18.86 -25.21 10.30
N THR A 267 18.02 -25.66 9.37
CA THR A 267 16.85 -26.49 9.64
C THR A 267 17.20 -27.90 9.21
N SER A 268 16.66 -28.93 9.88
CA SER A 268 16.97 -30.34 9.59
C SER A 268 16.64 -30.79 8.16
N ASN A 269 15.88 -29.96 7.42
CA ASN A 269 15.49 -30.17 6.03
C ASN A 269 16.13 -29.16 5.04
N GLY A 270 16.98 -28.23 5.50
CA GLY A 270 17.64 -27.24 4.64
C GLY A 270 16.73 -26.11 4.12
N GLU A 271 15.47 -26.05 4.55
CA GLU A 271 14.51 -25.03 4.10
C GLU A 271 14.42 -23.84 5.06
N PHE A 272 14.31 -22.64 4.52
CA PHE A 272 14.05 -21.44 5.29
C PHE A 272 12.66 -21.50 5.94
N SER A 273 12.59 -21.20 7.24
CA SER A 273 11.31 -21.00 7.93
C SER A 273 11.37 -19.73 8.77
N VAL A 274 10.27 -18.96 8.78
CA VAL A 274 10.13 -17.77 9.63
C VAL A 274 10.37 -18.10 11.12
N LYS A 275 10.06 -19.35 11.52
CA LYS A 275 10.26 -19.87 12.87
C LYS A 275 11.74 -19.99 13.24
N SER A 276 12.60 -20.51 12.36
CA SER A 276 14.04 -20.62 12.64
C SER A 276 14.73 -19.25 12.66
N ALA A 277 14.33 -18.33 11.76
CA ALA A 277 14.79 -16.94 11.78
C ALA A 277 14.35 -16.19 13.06
N TYR A 278 13.13 -16.44 13.55
CA TYR A 278 12.61 -15.87 14.80
C TYR A 278 13.42 -16.31 16.03
N TRP A 279 13.74 -17.60 16.15
CA TRP A 279 14.55 -18.10 17.26
C TRP A 279 15.98 -17.56 17.23
N LEU A 280 16.53 -17.33 16.05
CA LEU A 280 17.85 -16.74 15.86
C LEU A 280 17.91 -15.28 16.33
N GLY A 281 16.93 -14.46 15.95
CA GLY A 281 16.80 -13.09 16.45
C GLY A 281 16.58 -13.02 17.96
N LYS A 282 16.03 -14.08 18.56
CA LYS A 282 15.72 -14.17 20.00
C LYS A 282 16.85 -14.74 20.86
N LEU A 283 17.71 -15.62 20.34
CA LEU A 283 18.69 -16.38 21.13
C LEU A 283 20.16 -15.98 20.89
N GLY A 284 20.47 -15.23 19.83
CA GLY A 284 21.85 -14.82 19.53
C GLY A 284 22.77 -15.95 19.06
N ALA A 285 23.83 -15.61 18.34
CA ALA A 285 24.71 -16.53 17.60
C ALA A 285 25.71 -17.33 18.48
N THR A 286 25.34 -17.77 19.68
CA THR A 286 26.30 -18.30 20.68
C THR A 286 26.14 -19.77 21.08
N HIS A 287 25.38 -20.58 20.34
CA HIS A 287 25.35 -22.04 20.54
C HIS A 287 25.94 -22.81 19.34
N VAL A 288 27.25 -23.04 19.44
CA VAL A 288 28.12 -24.12 18.93
C VAL A 288 27.54 -25.01 17.80
N LEU A 289 28.11 -24.88 16.60
CA LEU A 289 28.17 -25.96 15.59
C LEU A 289 29.57 -26.59 15.63
N ASN A 290 29.67 -27.92 15.62
CA ASN A 290 30.96 -28.63 15.65
C ASN A 290 31.64 -28.62 14.26
N GLU A 291 32.96 -28.81 14.22
CA GLU A 291 33.79 -28.68 13.01
C GLU A 291 33.39 -29.58 11.83
N ASP A 292 32.73 -30.71 12.09
CA ASP A 292 32.24 -31.60 11.03
C ASP A 292 31.03 -31.01 10.27
N GLU A 293 30.22 -30.16 10.91
CA GLU A 293 29.06 -29.51 10.29
C GLU A 293 29.47 -28.32 9.42
N ARG A 294 30.68 -27.77 9.62
CA ARG A 294 31.25 -26.72 8.77
C ARG A 294 31.69 -27.24 7.39
N LYS A 295 32.03 -28.52 7.26
CA LYS A 295 32.55 -29.10 6.01
C LYS A 295 31.49 -29.35 4.94
N VAL A 296 30.21 -29.39 5.32
CA VAL A 296 29.11 -29.67 4.36
C VAL A 296 28.69 -28.42 3.58
N TRP A 297 29.07 -27.22 4.03
CA TRP A 297 28.49 -25.96 3.53
C TRP A 297 29.51 -24.95 3.00
N SER A 298 30.61 -25.44 2.42
CA SER A 298 31.39 -24.62 1.50
C SER A 298 30.64 -24.47 0.17
N VAL A 299 30.00 -23.31 -0.02
CA VAL A 299 29.67 -22.66 -1.30
C VAL A 299 28.73 -23.44 -2.23
N VAL A 300 27.52 -22.89 -2.45
CA VAL A 300 27.17 -22.08 -3.63
C VAL A 300 26.26 -20.95 -3.18
#